data_AF-A0A539DQ70-F1
#
_entry.id   AF-A0A539DQ70-F1
#
_cell.length_a   1.000
_cell.length_b   1.000
_cell.length_c   1.000
_cell.angle_alpha   90.00
_cell.angle_beta   90.00
_cell.angle_gamma   90.00
#
_symmetry.space_group_name_H-M   'P 1'
#
loop_
_entity.id
_entity.type
_entity.pdbx_description
1 polymer ?
#
loop_
_entity_poly.entity_id
_entity_poly.type
_entity_poly.pdbx_seq_one_letter_code
_entity_poly.pdbx_strand_id
1 'polypeptide(L)'
;MSATVIHEGAVSTRLGLPGVPEAAETVAVARDLALIEQTGVRAHFQRISTARAVRMISRAQYDGLAVTADVTAHHLHLSEIDVADFNSQCHVRPPLRTLRDQEGLRAGLAKGIISAICSDHQPHEEDAKLNPFSETVPGISALESVLPLSLRLVNSGLIDLTTLIARLTTEPAKILGLEVGSLRVGNTADICIF
;
A
#
# COMPACT_ATOMS: atom_id res chain seq x y z
N MET A 1 -19.83 -17.19 8.18
CA MET A 1 -19.58 -15.74 8.30
C MET A 1 -19.37 -15.22 6.90
N SER A 2 -20.14 -14.22 6.46
CA SER A 2 -19.87 -13.56 5.18
C SER A 2 -18.48 -12.95 5.26
N ALA A 3 -17.60 -13.27 4.31
CA ALA A 3 -16.27 -12.68 4.25
C ALA A 3 -16.42 -11.17 4.05
N THR A 4 -15.71 -10.35 4.81
CA THR A 4 -15.68 -8.89 4.63
C THR A 4 -14.88 -8.56 3.36
N VAL A 5 -15.46 -7.77 2.45
CA VAL A 5 -14.94 -7.62 1.07
C VAL A 5 -14.52 -6.21 0.68
N ILE A 6 -15.02 -5.18 1.38
CA ILE A 6 -14.66 -3.77 1.10
C ILE A 6 -14.41 -2.99 2.38
N HIS A 7 -13.99 -1.73 2.29
CA HIS A 7 -13.87 -0.87 3.46
C HIS A 7 -15.23 -0.65 4.14
N GLU A 8 -15.29 -0.79 5.47
CA GLU A 8 -16.46 -0.40 6.25
C GLU A 8 -16.61 1.14 6.26
N GLY A 9 -17.57 1.64 5.49
CA GLY A 9 -17.79 3.06 5.28
C GLY A 9 -19.10 3.36 4.56
N ALA A 10 -19.21 4.57 4.01
CA ALA A 10 -20.43 5.01 3.33
C ALA A 10 -20.74 4.15 2.09
N VAL A 11 -19.71 3.73 1.34
CA VAL A 11 -19.90 2.90 0.15
C VAL A 11 -20.37 1.49 0.51
N SER A 12 -19.80 0.85 1.55
CA SER A 12 -20.25 -0.49 1.97
C SER A 12 -21.68 -0.51 2.44
N THR A 13 -22.09 0.50 3.22
CA THR A 13 -23.48 0.63 3.66
C THR A 13 -24.42 0.82 2.48
N ARG A 14 -24.06 1.67 1.52
CA ARG A 14 -24.88 1.93 0.31
C ARG A 14 -25.04 0.68 -0.57
N LEU A 15 -23.97 -0.09 -0.73
CA LEU A 15 -23.96 -1.29 -1.58
C LEU A 15 -24.47 -2.55 -0.87
N GLY A 16 -24.72 -2.48 0.45
CA GLY A 16 -25.14 -3.64 1.25
C GLY A 16 -24.05 -4.71 1.37
N LEU A 17 -22.77 -4.32 1.26
CA LEU A 17 -21.63 -5.24 1.32
C LEU A 17 -20.99 -5.28 2.72
N PRO A 18 -20.47 -6.44 3.17
CA PRO A 18 -19.80 -6.56 4.45
C PRO A 18 -18.46 -5.80 4.44
N GLY A 19 -18.32 -4.86 5.37
CA GLY A 19 -17.16 -3.97 5.49
C GLY A 19 -16.03 -4.51 6.37
N VAL A 20 -14.81 -4.11 6.06
CA VAL A 20 -13.61 -4.27 6.88
C VAL A 20 -13.35 -2.96 7.62
N PRO A 21 -13.42 -2.94 8.96
CA PRO A 21 -13.17 -1.73 9.73
C PRO A 21 -11.73 -1.24 9.59
N GLU A 22 -11.52 0.06 9.79
CA GLU A 22 -10.18 0.64 9.99
C GLU A 22 -9.41 -0.05 11.13
N ALA A 23 -10.14 -0.48 12.17
CA ALA A 23 -9.62 -1.19 13.34
C ALA A 23 -8.89 -2.49 12.96
N ALA A 24 -9.28 -3.17 11.87
CA ALA A 24 -8.62 -4.39 11.41
C ALA A 24 -7.13 -4.19 11.10
N GLU A 25 -6.74 -3.01 10.60
CA GLU A 25 -5.32 -2.66 10.38
C GLU A 25 -4.70 -2.05 11.63
N THR A 26 -5.36 -1.04 12.21
CA THR A 26 -4.76 -0.21 13.27
C THR A 26 -4.52 -0.97 14.57
N VAL A 27 -5.34 -1.96 14.92
CA VAL A 27 -5.11 -2.82 16.10
C VAL A 27 -3.88 -3.70 15.90
N ALA A 28 -3.70 -4.26 14.70
CA ALA A 28 -2.52 -5.06 14.38
C ALA A 28 -1.25 -4.19 14.45
N VAL A 29 -1.27 -3.01 13.82
CA VAL A 29 -0.14 -2.07 13.88
C VAL A 29 0.16 -1.67 15.33
N ALA A 30 -0.84 -1.34 16.15
CA ALA A 30 -0.62 -0.94 17.54
C ALA A 30 0.04 -2.05 18.35
N ARG A 31 -0.47 -3.28 18.22
CA ARG A 31 0.09 -4.46 18.90
C ARG A 31 1.53 -4.69 18.48
N ASP A 32 1.79 -4.70 17.17
CA ASP A 32 3.11 -5.03 16.64
C ASP A 32 4.13 -3.94 17.02
N LEU A 33 3.74 -2.66 17.02
CA LEU A 33 4.59 -1.56 17.50
C LEU A 33 4.98 -1.73 18.98
N ALA A 34 4.06 -2.13 19.85
CA ALA A 34 4.37 -2.37 21.27
C ALA A 34 5.38 -3.53 21.43
N LEU A 35 5.25 -4.59 20.63
CA LEU A 35 6.20 -5.71 20.63
C LEU A 35 7.57 -5.28 20.09
N ILE A 36 7.60 -4.46 19.05
CA ILE A 36 8.83 -3.93 18.46
C ILE A 36 9.55 -3.03 19.46
N GLU A 37 8.84 -2.15 20.16
CA GLU A 37 9.41 -1.31 21.22
C GLU A 37 10.08 -2.14 22.30
N GLN A 38 9.42 -3.22 22.75
CA GLN A 38 9.95 -4.09 23.79
C GLN A 38 11.15 -4.92 23.33
N THR A 39 11.18 -5.34 22.06
CA THR A 39 12.18 -6.30 21.54
C THR A 39 13.34 -5.65 20.79
N GLY A 40 13.16 -4.42 20.31
CA GLY A 40 14.15 -3.70 19.50
C GLY A 40 14.36 -4.28 18.09
N VAL A 41 13.48 -5.17 17.63
CA VAL A 41 13.61 -5.76 16.29
C VAL A 41 13.38 -4.73 15.18
N ARG A 42 13.97 -4.97 14.01
CA ARG A 42 13.59 -4.24 12.79
C ARG A 42 12.32 -4.84 12.24
N ALA A 43 11.36 -4.00 11.86
CA ALA A 43 10.10 -4.46 11.29
C ALA A 43 9.68 -3.64 10.07
N HIS A 44 8.90 -4.29 9.20
CA HIS A 44 8.35 -3.68 8.01
C HIS A 44 6.85 -3.93 7.95
N PHE A 45 6.06 -2.86 7.90
CA PHE A 45 4.61 -2.92 7.74
C PHE A 45 4.24 -2.88 6.26
N GLN A 46 3.69 -3.99 5.77
CA GLN A 46 3.32 -4.12 4.37
C GLN A 46 1.95 -3.50 4.10
N ARG A 47 1.83 -2.85 2.94
CA ARG A 47 0.58 -2.42 2.29
C ARG A 47 -0.33 -1.61 3.21
N ILE A 48 0.22 -0.60 3.88
CA ILE A 48 -0.57 0.28 4.75
C ILE A 48 -1.69 0.93 3.94
N SER A 49 -2.91 0.93 4.49
CA SER A 49 -4.10 1.42 3.79
C SER A 49 -4.87 2.51 4.56
N THR A 50 -4.53 2.77 5.83
CA THR A 50 -5.18 3.80 6.67
C THR A 50 -4.28 5.00 6.91
N ALA A 51 -4.85 6.21 6.94
CA ALA A 51 -4.15 7.42 7.37
C ALA A 51 -3.71 7.32 8.85
N ARG A 52 -4.45 6.57 9.67
CA ARG A 52 -4.11 6.36 11.08
C ARG A 52 -2.89 5.49 11.26
N ALA A 53 -2.74 4.39 10.52
CA ALA A 53 -1.51 3.60 10.56
C ALA A 53 -0.29 4.43 10.13
N VAL A 54 -0.42 5.28 9.11
CA VAL A 54 0.66 6.22 8.74
C VAL A 54 1.06 7.11 9.93
N ARG A 55 0.10 7.67 10.67
CA ARG A 55 0.40 8.47 11.88
C ARG A 55 1.09 7.65 12.97
N MET A 56 0.64 6.41 13.18
CA MET A 56 1.24 5.50 14.17
C MET A 56 2.68 5.15 13.82
N ILE A 57 2.94 4.82 12.56
CA ILE A 57 4.30 4.53 12.05
C ILE A 57 5.18 5.78 12.15
N SER A 58 4.67 6.95 11.75
CA SER A 58 5.40 8.21 11.88
C SER A 58 5.78 8.50 13.33
N ARG A 59 4.89 8.22 14.28
CA ARG A 59 5.18 8.40 15.71
C ARG A 59 6.26 7.42 16.17
N ALA A 60 6.14 6.14 15.81
CA ALA A 60 7.14 5.13 16.15
C ALA A 60 8.53 5.47 15.58
N GLN A 61 8.60 5.94 14.34
CA GLN A 61 9.85 6.43 13.73
C GLN A 61 10.43 7.63 14.50
N TYR A 62 9.58 8.58 14.90
CA TYR A 62 10.00 9.72 15.72
C TYR A 62 10.54 9.29 17.08
N ASP A 63 9.95 8.26 17.69
CA ASP A 63 10.40 7.67 18.96
C ASP A 63 11.65 6.76 18.78
N GLY A 64 12.17 6.64 17.56
CA GLY A 64 13.43 5.93 17.27
C GLY A 64 13.28 4.44 17.01
N LEU A 65 12.06 3.90 16.90
CA LEU A 65 11.85 2.50 16.53
C LEU A 65 12.30 2.25 15.10
N ALA A 66 12.96 1.10 14.89
CA ALA A 66 13.45 0.67 13.57
C ALA A 66 12.32 0.08 12.70
N VAL A 67 11.32 0.90 12.39
CA VAL A 67 10.14 0.51 11.60
C VAL A 67 10.08 1.21 10.25
N THR A 68 9.70 0.43 9.25
CA THR A 68 9.50 0.89 7.87
C THR A 68 8.13 0.45 7.38
N ALA A 69 7.65 1.03 6.29
CA ALA A 69 6.37 0.65 5.71
C ALA A 69 6.36 0.80 4.19
N ASP A 70 5.54 0.00 3.53
CA ASP A 70 5.22 0.14 2.12
C ASP A 70 3.74 0.47 1.90
N VAL A 71 3.45 0.97 0.70
CA VAL A 71 2.09 1.20 0.20
C VAL A 71 2.01 0.69 -1.23
N THR A 72 0.86 0.14 -1.60
CA THR A 72 0.65 -0.29 -2.99
C THR A 72 0.38 0.91 -3.90
N ALA A 73 0.78 0.82 -5.17
CA ALA A 73 0.48 1.89 -6.14
C ALA A 73 -1.03 2.16 -6.28
N HIS A 74 -1.87 1.12 -6.26
CA HIS A 74 -3.32 1.29 -6.42
C HIS A 74 -3.97 1.99 -5.22
N HIS A 75 -3.47 1.82 -3.99
CA HIS A 75 -3.97 2.56 -2.81
C HIS A 75 -3.60 4.06 -2.84
N LEU A 76 -2.63 4.48 -3.66
CA LEU A 76 -2.27 5.89 -3.84
C LEU A 76 -3.16 6.62 -4.87
N HIS A 77 -3.94 5.88 -5.66
CA HIS A 77 -4.77 6.40 -6.74
C HIS A 77 -6.25 6.09 -6.60
N LEU A 78 -6.61 4.98 -5.95
CA LEU A 78 -7.98 4.53 -5.78
C LEU A 78 -8.44 4.63 -4.32
N SER A 79 -9.76 4.68 -4.13
CA SER A 79 -10.47 4.80 -2.86
C SER A 79 -11.74 3.94 -2.89
N GLU A 80 -12.51 3.95 -1.80
CA GLU A 80 -13.80 3.26 -1.72
C GLU A 80 -14.78 3.71 -2.81
N ILE A 81 -14.60 4.92 -3.36
CA ILE A 81 -15.46 5.47 -4.41
C ILE A 81 -15.31 4.67 -5.71
N ASP A 82 -14.11 4.15 -5.99
CA ASP A 82 -13.82 3.37 -7.20
C ASP A 82 -14.45 1.97 -7.16
N VAL A 83 -14.86 1.53 -5.97
CA VAL A 83 -15.65 0.30 -5.75
C VAL A 83 -17.12 0.48 -6.11
N ALA A 84 -17.55 1.72 -6.42
CA ALA A 84 -18.89 1.99 -6.90
C ALA A 84 -19.26 1.10 -8.10
N ASP A 85 -20.56 0.85 -8.25
CA ASP A 85 -21.11 -0.03 -9.28
C ASP A 85 -20.58 -1.48 -9.24
N PHE A 86 -20.14 -1.93 -8.06
CA PHE A 86 -19.66 -3.29 -7.83
C PHE A 86 -18.46 -3.67 -8.71
N ASN A 87 -17.56 -2.74 -8.98
CA ASN A 87 -16.35 -3.01 -9.76
C ASN A 87 -15.43 -4.02 -9.05
N SER A 88 -15.53 -5.30 -9.44
CA SER A 88 -14.76 -6.40 -8.84
C SER A 88 -13.26 -6.25 -8.96
N GLN A 89 -12.76 -5.48 -9.94
CA GLN A 89 -11.33 -5.15 -10.06
C GLN A 89 -10.83 -4.30 -8.90
N CYS A 90 -11.73 -3.67 -8.13
CA CYS A 90 -11.40 -2.96 -6.90
C CYS A 90 -11.49 -3.84 -5.64
N HIS A 91 -11.84 -5.13 -5.76
CA HIS A 91 -11.74 -6.08 -4.65
C HIS A 91 -10.27 -6.47 -4.44
N VAL A 92 -9.62 -5.80 -3.49
CA VAL A 92 -8.22 -5.98 -3.08
C VAL A 92 -8.11 -6.11 -1.56
N ARG A 93 -6.94 -6.55 -1.07
CA ARG A 93 -6.67 -6.66 0.36
C ARG A 93 -5.29 -6.09 0.71
N PRO A 94 -5.17 -5.07 1.60
CA PRO A 94 -6.25 -4.37 2.30
C PRO A 94 -7.24 -3.67 1.34
N PRO A 95 -8.47 -3.37 1.77
CA PRO A 95 -9.47 -2.77 0.89
C PRO A 95 -9.15 -1.28 0.64
N LEU A 96 -9.60 -0.79 -0.52
CA LEU A 96 -9.59 0.64 -0.81
C LEU A 96 -10.46 1.40 0.19
N ARG A 97 -9.86 2.33 0.91
CA ARG A 97 -10.50 3.07 2.01
C ARG A 97 -10.99 4.45 1.56
N THR A 98 -11.38 5.28 2.51
CA THR A 98 -11.85 6.64 2.25
C THR A 98 -10.84 7.47 1.44
N LEU A 99 -11.30 8.53 0.77
CA LEU A 99 -10.40 9.53 0.17
C LEU A 99 -9.43 10.14 1.20
N ARG A 100 -9.87 10.30 2.44
CA ARG A 100 -9.03 10.81 3.54
C ARG A 100 -7.87 9.86 3.85
N ASP A 101 -8.12 8.56 3.79
CA ASP A 101 -7.07 7.56 3.94
C ASP A 101 -6.09 7.62 2.79
N GLN A 102 -6.58 7.69 1.54
CA GLN A 102 -5.74 7.87 0.36
C GLN A 102 -4.85 9.12 0.48
N GLU A 103 -5.41 10.27 0.86
CA GLU A 103 -4.65 11.51 1.10
C GLU A 103 -3.59 11.33 2.21
N GLY A 104 -3.94 10.61 3.27
CA GLY A 104 -2.99 10.27 4.35
C GLY A 104 -1.83 9.39 3.88
N LEU A 105 -2.09 8.42 3.01
CA LEU A 105 -1.06 7.59 2.37
C LEU A 105 -0.14 8.44 1.48
N ARG A 106 -0.73 9.29 0.63
CA ARG A 106 0.01 10.20 -0.26
C ARG A 106 0.89 11.17 0.54
N ALA A 107 0.35 11.75 1.61
CA ALA A 107 1.11 12.62 2.51
C ALA A 107 2.23 11.84 3.25
N GLY A 108 1.96 10.60 3.66
CA GLY A 108 2.94 9.72 4.28
C GLY A 108 4.12 9.40 3.36
N LEU A 109 3.83 9.11 2.10
CA LEU A 109 4.82 8.88 1.06
C LEU A 109 5.66 10.13 0.79
N ALA A 110 5.02 11.28 0.59
CA ALA A 110 5.71 12.55 0.30
C ALA A 110 6.62 13.00 1.45
N LYS A 111 6.23 12.72 2.69
CA LYS A 111 7.04 13.02 3.89
C LYS A 111 8.10 11.95 4.21
N GLY A 112 8.15 10.86 3.44
CA GLY A 112 9.08 9.75 3.66
C GLY A 112 8.78 8.85 4.86
N ILE A 113 7.57 8.97 5.44
CA ILE A 113 7.08 8.05 6.49
C ILE A 113 6.91 6.65 5.88
N ILE A 114 6.33 6.60 4.68
CA ILE A 114 6.23 5.38 3.88
C ILE A 114 7.46 5.32 2.98
N SER A 115 8.22 4.24 3.14
CA SER A 115 9.56 4.13 2.58
C SER A 115 9.64 3.38 1.26
N ALA A 116 8.57 2.69 0.85
CA ALA A 116 8.54 1.91 -0.39
C ALA A 116 7.16 1.97 -1.07
N ILE A 117 7.16 1.84 -2.40
CA ILE A 117 5.95 1.56 -3.18
C ILE A 117 6.05 0.11 -3.68
N CYS A 118 4.97 -0.66 -3.56
CA CYS A 118 4.91 -2.03 -4.05
C CYS A 118 3.74 -2.23 -5.04
N SER A 119 3.80 -3.30 -5.84
CA SER A 119 2.69 -3.67 -6.73
C SER A 119 1.60 -4.44 -5.99
N ASP A 120 1.99 -5.29 -5.04
CA ASP A 120 1.15 -6.35 -4.48
C ASP A 120 0.44 -7.15 -5.58
N HIS A 121 1.19 -7.50 -6.63
CA HIS A 121 0.69 -8.21 -7.79
C HIS A 121 0.15 -9.59 -7.38
N GLN A 122 -1.17 -9.71 -7.43
CA GLN A 122 -1.95 -10.91 -7.08
C GLN A 122 -2.94 -11.17 -8.23
N PRO A 123 -2.45 -11.71 -9.36
CA PRO A 123 -3.28 -11.97 -10.53
C PRO A 123 -4.30 -13.08 -10.24
N HIS A 124 -5.43 -13.02 -10.92
CA HIS A 124 -6.49 -14.02 -10.86
C HIS A 124 -6.99 -14.31 -12.27
N GLU A 125 -7.51 -15.52 -12.46
CA GLU A 125 -8.28 -15.86 -13.65
C GLU A 125 -9.52 -14.97 -13.77
N GLU A 126 -9.99 -14.72 -14.99
CA GLU A 126 -11.12 -13.81 -15.24
C GLU A 126 -12.37 -14.19 -14.44
N ASP A 127 -12.69 -15.49 -14.37
CA ASP A 127 -13.85 -16.04 -13.65
C ASP A 127 -13.88 -15.62 -12.17
N ALA A 128 -12.72 -15.54 -11.51
CA ALA A 128 -12.61 -15.14 -10.11
C ALA A 128 -13.01 -13.67 -9.87
N LYS A 129 -13.06 -12.86 -10.94
CA LYS A 129 -13.48 -11.46 -10.92
C LYS A 129 -14.86 -11.24 -11.55
N LEU A 130 -15.51 -12.26 -12.12
CA LEU A 130 -16.82 -12.13 -12.80
C LEU A 130 -18.04 -12.42 -11.89
N ASN A 131 -17.83 -12.96 -10.70
CA ASN A 131 -18.89 -13.22 -9.72
C ASN A 131 -19.51 -11.92 -9.17
N PRO A 132 -20.71 -11.99 -8.54
CA PRO A 132 -21.20 -10.90 -7.69
C PRO A 132 -20.10 -10.46 -6.72
N PHE A 133 -19.95 -9.16 -6.46
CA PHE A 133 -18.78 -8.62 -5.76
C PHE A 133 -18.38 -9.40 -4.50
N SER A 134 -19.35 -9.75 -3.64
CA SER A 134 -19.13 -10.49 -2.39
C SER A 134 -18.56 -11.90 -2.56
N GLU A 135 -18.65 -12.46 -3.76
CA GLU A 135 -18.19 -13.80 -4.15
C GLU A 135 -16.95 -13.75 -5.05
N THR A 136 -16.43 -12.56 -5.35
CA THR A 136 -15.16 -12.40 -6.09
C THR A 136 -13.96 -12.61 -5.17
N VAL A 137 -12.79 -12.89 -5.76
CA VAL A 137 -11.54 -13.09 -5.00
C VAL A 137 -10.75 -11.77 -4.90
N PRO A 138 -10.23 -11.40 -3.71
CA PRO A 138 -9.41 -10.21 -3.57
C PRO A 138 -8.06 -10.36 -4.27
N GLY A 139 -7.63 -9.33 -4.99
CA GLY A 139 -6.36 -9.29 -5.72
C GLY A 139 -6.52 -8.67 -7.11
N ILE A 140 -5.42 -8.12 -7.62
CA ILE A 140 -5.31 -7.56 -8.96
C ILE A 140 -3.92 -7.81 -9.56
N SER A 141 -3.86 -7.88 -10.90
CA SER A 141 -2.60 -7.75 -11.60
C SER A 141 -2.12 -6.29 -11.55
N ALA A 142 -0.96 -6.05 -10.95
CA ALA A 142 -0.41 -4.69 -10.81
C ALA A 142 1.07 -4.54 -11.19
N LEU A 143 1.74 -5.58 -11.69
CA LEU A 143 3.17 -5.53 -11.96
C LEU A 143 3.50 -4.53 -13.07
N GLU A 144 2.74 -4.58 -14.17
CA GLU A 144 2.95 -3.71 -15.34
C GLU A 144 2.50 -2.26 -15.09
N SER A 145 1.61 -2.05 -14.11
CA SER A 145 1.04 -0.74 -13.82
C SER A 145 1.78 0.02 -12.72
N VAL A 146 2.65 -0.64 -11.94
CA VAL A 146 3.31 -0.01 -10.78
C VAL A 146 4.15 1.21 -11.19
N LEU A 147 4.96 1.10 -12.25
CA LEU A 147 5.81 2.19 -12.74
C LEU A 147 5.01 3.35 -13.35
N PRO A 148 4.10 3.14 -14.33
CA PRO A 148 3.33 4.25 -14.90
C PRO A 148 2.43 4.94 -13.86
N LEU A 149 1.81 4.20 -12.93
CA LEU A 149 1.04 4.79 -11.83
C LEU A 149 1.94 5.59 -10.87
N SER A 150 3.14 5.09 -10.60
CA SER A 150 4.15 5.80 -9.81
C SER A 150 4.59 7.11 -10.46
N LEU A 151 4.85 7.10 -11.78
CA LEU A 151 5.22 8.30 -12.54
C LEU A 151 4.10 9.36 -12.54
N ARG A 152 2.82 8.96 -12.49
CA ARG A 152 1.71 9.90 -12.32
C ARG A 152 1.80 10.71 -11.02
N LEU A 153 2.41 10.17 -9.96
CA LEU A 153 2.64 10.92 -8.71
C LEU A 153 3.62 12.06 -8.94
N VAL A 154 4.68 11.83 -9.73
CA VAL A 154 5.65 12.84 -10.14
C VAL A 154 5.00 13.89 -11.03
N ASN A 155 4.23 13.47 -12.03
CA ASN A 155 3.50 14.39 -12.92
C ASN A 155 2.49 15.28 -12.16
N SER A 156 1.93 14.77 -11.05
CA SER A 156 1.03 15.55 -10.18
C SER A 156 1.77 16.46 -9.19
N GLY A 157 3.10 16.42 -9.14
CA GLY A 157 3.92 17.18 -8.20
C GLY A 157 3.90 16.67 -6.75
N LEU A 158 3.43 15.44 -6.51
CA LEU A 158 3.38 14.87 -5.15
C LEU A 158 4.79 14.56 -4.60
N ILE A 159 5.65 14.03 -5.46
CA ILE A 159 7.05 13.68 -5.17
C ILE A 159 7.90 13.96 -6.42
N ASP A 160 9.21 14.15 -6.27
CA ASP A 160 10.12 14.24 -7.41
C ASP A 160 10.51 12.85 -7.96
N LEU A 161 11.12 12.85 -9.15
CA LEU A 161 11.52 11.61 -9.84
C LEU A 161 12.57 10.82 -9.05
N THR A 162 13.52 11.50 -8.40
CA THR A 162 14.58 10.86 -7.62
C THR A 162 14.00 10.11 -6.43
N THR A 163 13.06 10.74 -5.72
CA THR A 163 12.31 10.15 -4.62
C THR A 163 11.52 8.95 -5.13
N LEU A 164 10.84 9.07 -6.26
CA LEU A 164 10.08 7.95 -6.82
C LEU A 164 10.98 6.75 -7.13
N ILE A 165 12.09 6.97 -7.85
CA ILE A 165 13.04 5.90 -8.17
C ILE A 165 13.53 5.24 -6.88
N ALA A 166 13.92 6.03 -5.88
CA ALA A 166 14.35 5.50 -4.59
C ALA A 166 13.29 4.61 -3.92
N ARG A 167 12.00 5.00 -3.96
CA ARG A 167 10.87 4.23 -3.39
C ARG A 167 10.58 2.92 -4.10
N LEU A 168 11.07 2.74 -5.33
CA LEU A 168 10.93 1.50 -6.11
C LEU A 168 12.23 0.67 -6.17
N THR A 169 13.40 1.24 -5.86
CA THR A 169 14.70 0.57 -5.99
C THR A 169 15.48 0.55 -4.68
N THR A 170 16.20 1.62 -4.36
CA THR A 170 17.18 1.64 -3.26
C THR A 170 16.54 1.51 -1.88
N GLU A 171 15.33 2.03 -1.67
CA GLU A 171 14.67 2.00 -0.37
C GLU A 171 14.15 0.59 -0.04
N PRO A 172 13.40 -0.11 -0.92
CA PRO A 172 13.13 -1.54 -0.75
C PRO A 172 14.40 -2.38 -0.52
N ALA A 173 15.47 -2.12 -1.28
CA ALA A 173 16.75 -2.84 -1.13
C ALA A 173 17.36 -2.63 0.27
N LYS A 174 17.37 -1.39 0.79
CA LYS A 174 17.84 -1.08 2.15
C LYS A 174 16.99 -1.75 3.23
N ILE A 175 15.67 -1.79 3.07
CA ILE A 175 14.75 -2.45 4.01
C ILE A 175 15.11 -3.94 4.12
N LEU A 176 15.31 -4.59 2.97
CA LEU A 176 15.65 -6.02 2.88
C LEU A 176 17.12 -6.34 3.16
N GLY A 177 18.00 -5.33 3.20
CA GLY A 177 19.45 -5.53 3.38
C GLY A 177 20.14 -6.13 2.16
N LEU A 178 19.69 -5.76 0.95
CA LEU A 178 20.23 -6.24 -0.32
C LEU A 178 21.12 -5.20 -0.99
N GLU A 179 22.23 -5.63 -1.59
CA GLU A 179 23.15 -4.77 -2.35
C GLU A 179 22.69 -4.60 -3.81
N VAL A 180 21.43 -4.19 -4.01
CA VAL A 180 20.80 -4.01 -5.33
C VAL A 180 20.10 -2.65 -5.45
N GLY A 181 19.53 -2.35 -6.61
CA GLY A 181 18.72 -1.14 -6.82
C GLY A 181 19.53 0.14 -7.04
N SER A 182 20.82 0.04 -7.33
CA SER A 182 21.69 1.19 -7.64
C SER A 182 22.49 1.00 -8.92
N LEU A 183 22.64 2.07 -9.70
CA LEU A 183 23.50 2.12 -10.88
C LEU A 183 24.92 2.52 -10.46
N ARG A 184 25.77 1.52 -10.16
CA ARG A 184 27.18 1.71 -9.80
C ARG A 184 28.08 0.81 -10.64
N VAL A 185 29.27 1.29 -10.97
CA VAL A 185 30.28 0.47 -11.64
C VAL A 185 30.63 -0.72 -10.75
N GLY A 186 30.58 -1.93 -11.31
CA GLY A 186 30.84 -3.19 -10.60
C GLY A 186 29.58 -3.93 -10.13
N ASN A 187 28.41 -3.28 -10.10
CA ASN A 187 27.14 -3.96 -9.81
C ASN A 187 26.62 -4.75 -11.02
N THR A 188 25.69 -5.69 -10.77
CA THR A 188 24.89 -6.34 -11.81
C THR A 188 24.18 -5.29 -12.68
N ALA A 189 24.12 -5.54 -13.99
CA ALA A 189 23.50 -4.66 -14.97
C ALA A 189 21.95 -4.74 -14.96
N ASP A 190 21.34 -4.55 -13.79
CA ASP A 190 19.89 -4.54 -13.60
C ASP A 190 19.33 -3.15 -13.93
N ILE A 191 18.90 -2.98 -15.19
CA ILE A 191 18.53 -1.68 -15.76
C ILE A 191 17.14 -1.75 -16.40
N CYS A 192 16.33 -0.71 -16.19
CA CYS A 192 15.05 -0.51 -16.87
C CYS A 192 15.08 0.85 -17.58
N ILE A 193 14.65 0.88 -18.83
CA ILE A 193 14.49 2.10 -19.65
C ILE A 193 12.99 2.35 -19.78
N PHE A 194 12.53 3.56 -19.46
CA PHE A 194 11.13 3.95 -19.42
C PHE A 194 10.92 5.40 -19.87
#